data_AF-A0A522TKV9-F1
#
_entry.id   AF-A0A522TKV9-F1
#
_cell.length_a   1.000
_cell.length_b   1.000
_cell.length_c   1.000
_cell.angle_alpha   90.00
_cell.angle_beta   90.00
_cell.angle_gamma   90.00
#
_symmetry.space_group_name_H-M   'P 1'
#
loop_
_entity.id
_entity.type
_entity.pdbx_description
1 polymer ?
#
loop_
_entity_poly.entity_id
_entity_poly.type
_entity_poly.pdbx_seq_one_letter_code
_entity_poly.pdbx_strand_id
1 'polypeptide(L)' 'MVNNKNISEQHGDLVLEAVCEESPTQADAVSACANYRSSVVIPAVGTHVAVTGSYVFDADHGWNEIHPITSIAPIP' A
#
# COMPACT_ATOMS: atom_id res chain seq x y z
N MET A 1 -0.60 12.22 -4.53
CA MET A 1 -0.81 13.50 -3.81
C MET A 1 -1.51 13.20 -2.48
N VAL A 2 -1.24 13.94 -1.41
CA VAL A 2 -1.80 13.65 -0.06
C VAL A 2 -2.93 14.62 0.29
N ASN A 3 -3.83 14.25 1.22
CA ASN A 3 -4.92 15.10 1.70
C ASN A 3 -4.75 15.49 3.19
N ASN A 4 -5.73 16.21 3.76
CA ASN A 4 -5.67 16.64 5.17
C ASN A 4 -5.59 15.47 6.16
N LYS A 5 -6.23 14.33 5.85
CA LYS A 5 -6.21 13.14 6.70
C LYS A 5 -4.84 12.45 6.66
N ASN A 6 -4.21 12.36 5.49
CA ASN A 6 -2.80 11.96 5.39
C ASN A 6 -1.90 12.85 6.27
N ILE A 7 -2.12 14.17 6.26
CA ILE A 7 -1.32 15.11 7.06
C ILE A 7 -1.54 14.89 8.57
N SER A 8 -2.79 14.79 9.00
CA SER A 8 -3.12 14.72 10.43
C SER A 8 -2.87 13.35 11.07
N GLU A 9 -2.94 12.26 10.29
CA GLU A 9 -2.90 10.89 10.83
C GLU A 9 -1.75 10.04 10.30
N GLN A 10 -1.27 10.34 9.08
CA GLN A 10 -0.14 9.66 8.45
C GLN A 10 1.12 10.55 8.40
N HIS A 11 1.18 11.60 9.22
CA HIS A 11 2.31 12.54 9.30
C HIS A 11 2.69 13.23 7.98
N GLY A 12 1.74 13.32 7.03
CA GLY A 12 1.97 13.88 5.70
C GLY A 12 2.42 12.85 4.66
N ASP A 13 2.54 11.58 5.03
CA ASP A 13 2.96 10.52 4.12
C ASP A 13 1.80 10.01 3.25
N LEU A 14 2.15 9.56 2.04
CA LEU A 14 1.24 8.80 1.18
C LEU A 14 1.28 7.33 1.60
N VAL A 15 0.12 6.77 1.93
CA VAL A 15 0.00 5.34 2.26
C VAL A 15 0.15 4.51 1.00
N LEU A 16 0.91 3.42 1.09
CA LEU A 16 1.15 2.47 0.02
C LEU A 16 0.78 1.08 0.53
N GLU A 17 -0.19 0.42 -0.10
CA GLU A 17 -0.66 -0.88 0.35
C GLU A 17 -0.37 -1.99 -0.67
N ALA A 18 0.55 -2.87 -0.31
CA ALA A 18 0.78 -4.13 -0.99
C ALA A 18 -0.19 -5.18 -0.43
N VAL A 19 -0.91 -5.87 -1.31
CA VAL A 19 -2.04 -6.73 -0.91
C VAL A 19 -1.56 -8.16 -0.69
N CYS A 20 -1.89 -8.74 0.46
CA CYS A 20 -1.62 -10.14 0.82
C CYS A 20 -0.14 -10.56 0.65
N GLU A 21 0.81 -9.66 0.94
CA GLU A 21 2.24 -10.01 0.96
C GLU A 21 2.58 -10.98 2.09
N GLU A 22 1.95 -10.74 3.25
CA GLU A 22 2.09 -11.54 4.45
C GLU A 22 0.83 -12.39 4.69
N SER A 23 0.95 -13.40 5.55
CA SER A 23 -0.21 -14.20 5.95
C SER A 23 -1.22 -13.33 6.71
N PRO A 24 -2.48 -13.23 6.25
CA PRO A 24 -3.46 -12.34 6.86
C PRO A 24 -3.82 -12.81 8.28
N THR A 25 -3.89 -11.87 9.22
CA THR A 25 -4.38 -12.11 10.58
C THR A 25 -5.84 -11.67 10.76
N GLN A 26 -6.33 -10.79 9.88
CA GLN A 26 -7.72 -10.35 9.85
C GLN A 26 -8.61 -11.46 9.25
N ALA A 27 -9.68 -11.83 9.95
CA ALA A 27 -10.45 -13.03 9.64
C ALA A 27 -11.16 -12.99 8.27
N ASP A 28 -11.67 -11.84 7.87
CA ASP A 28 -12.32 -11.60 6.57
C ASP A 28 -11.31 -11.55 5.41
N ALA A 29 -10.08 -11.10 5.65
CA ALA A 29 -9.00 -11.11 4.65
C ALA A 29 -8.52 -12.52 4.27
N VAL A 30 -8.70 -13.53 5.15
CA VAL A 30 -8.24 -14.91 4.89
C VAL A 30 -8.78 -15.46 3.57
N SER A 31 -10.08 -15.29 3.32
CA SER A 31 -10.73 -15.82 2.11
C SER A 31 -10.30 -15.07 0.84
N ALA A 32 -10.12 -13.74 0.95
CA ALA A 32 -9.70 -12.89 -0.15
C ALA A 32 -8.25 -13.19 -0.57
N CYS A 33 -7.36 -13.46 0.38
CA CYS A 33 -5.95 -13.72 0.12
C CYS A 33 -5.63 -15.19 -0.25
N ALA A 34 -6.52 -16.14 -0.01
CA ALA A 34 -6.21 -17.58 -0.05
C ALA A 34 -5.47 -18.07 -1.32
N ASN A 35 -5.84 -17.54 -2.49
CA ASN A 35 -5.25 -17.93 -3.78
C ASN A 35 -4.60 -16.75 -4.52
N TYR A 36 -4.47 -15.60 -3.87
CA TYR A 36 -3.77 -14.46 -4.44
C TYR A 36 -2.26 -14.62 -4.24
N ARG A 37 -1.49 -14.16 -5.22
CA ARG A 37 -0.03 -14.07 -5.14
C ARG A 37 0.36 -12.70 -5.68
N SER A 38 0.95 -11.89 -4.82
CA SER A 38 1.51 -10.62 -5.26
C SER A 38 2.80 -10.85 -6.05
N SER A 39 3.04 -10.01 -7.05
CA SER A 39 4.32 -9.91 -7.75
C SER A 39 5.19 -8.77 -7.23
N VAL A 40 4.73 -8.03 -6.22
CA VAL A 40 5.46 -6.92 -5.64
C VAL A 40 6.62 -7.47 -4.79
N VAL A 41 7.79 -6.84 -4.90
CA VAL A 41 8.95 -7.15 -4.08
C VAL A 41 9.21 -5.97 -3.18
N ILE A 42 9.15 -6.19 -1.86
CA ILE A 42 9.40 -5.14 -0.87
C ILE A 42 10.92 -4.89 -0.77
N PRO A 43 11.42 -3.68 -1.09
CA PRO A 43 12.84 -3.38 -1.00
C PRO A 43 13.27 -3.16 0.45
N ALA A 44 14.60 -3.15 0.68
CA ALA A 44 15.15 -2.86 2.00
C ALA A 44 14.75 -1.45 2.47
N VAL A 45 14.49 -1.30 3.77
CA VAL A 45 14.20 0.00 4.39
C VAL A 45 15.33 1.00 4.08
N GLY A 46 14.95 2.22 3.71
CA GLY A 46 15.87 3.29 3.29
C GLY A 46 16.15 3.32 1.78
N THR A 47 15.66 2.34 1.01
CA THR A 47 15.74 2.37 -0.47
C THR A 47 14.84 3.47 -1.02
N HIS A 48 15.38 4.31 -1.92
CA HIS A 48 14.57 5.25 -2.70
C HIS A 48 13.90 4.48 -3.85
N VAL A 49 12.59 4.67 -4.04
CA VAL A 49 11.79 3.84 -4.95
C VAL A 49 10.84 4.66 -5.81
N ALA A 50 10.56 4.15 -7.01
CA ALA A 50 9.38 4.47 -7.79
C ALA A 50 8.31 3.39 -7.55
N VAL A 51 7.08 3.82 -7.28
CA VAL A 51 5.94 2.93 -6.99
C VAL A 51 4.84 3.17 -8.01
N THR A 52 4.26 2.09 -8.53
CA THR A 52 3.11 2.12 -9.44
C THR A 52 1.95 1.37 -8.82
N GLY A 53 0.75 1.92 -8.95
CA GLY A 53 -0.49 1.31 -8.50
C GLY A 53 -1.68 2.24 -8.73
N SER A 54 -2.85 1.85 -8.23
CA SER A 54 -4.05 2.68 -8.33
C SER A 54 -4.03 3.74 -7.24
N TYR A 55 -4.16 5.01 -7.62
CA TYR A 55 -4.32 6.10 -6.66
C TYR A 55 -5.80 6.26 -6.31
N VAL A 56 -6.14 6.03 -5.04
CA VAL A 56 -7.53 5.96 -4.56
C VAL A 56 -7.73 6.78 -3.28
N PHE A 57 -8.99 7.08 -2.99
CA PHE A 57 -9.43 7.59 -1.70
C PHE A 57 -9.96 6.42 -0.89
N ASP A 58 -9.34 6.15 0.26
CA ASP A 58 -9.81 5.18 1.21
C ASP A 58 -11.06 5.76 1.92
N ALA A 59 -12.22 5.15 1.68
CA ALA A 59 -13.48 5.63 2.24
C ALA A 59 -13.66 5.27 3.73
N ASP A 60 -12.95 4.25 4.22
CA ASP A 60 -13.04 3.80 5.61
C ASP A 60 -12.16 4.69 6.50
N HIS A 61 -10.99 5.08 6.01
CA HIS A 61 -10.05 5.89 6.77
C HIS A 61 -10.02 7.37 6.37
N GLY A 62 -10.37 7.71 5.13
CA GLY A 62 -10.48 9.09 4.65
C GLY A 62 -9.19 9.71 4.12
N TRP A 63 -8.11 8.94 3.98
CA TRP A 63 -6.86 9.40 3.35
C TRP A 63 -6.76 8.95 1.88
N ASN A 64 -5.83 9.57 1.15
CA ASN A 64 -5.47 9.10 -0.18
C ASN A 64 -4.31 8.10 -0.08
N GLU A 65 -4.33 7.09 -0.94
CA GLU A 65 -3.34 6.01 -0.94
C GLU A 65 -3.08 5.46 -2.34
N ILE A 66 -2.03 4.64 -2.46
CA ILE A 66 -1.85 3.75 -3.61
C ILE A 66 -2.19 2.33 -3.18
N HIS A 67 -3.33 1.84 -3.66
CA HIS A 67 -3.87 0.52 -3.33
C HIS A 67 -4.70 -0.04 -4.50
N PRO A 68 -4.39 -1.23 -5.03
CA PRO A 68 -3.17 -2.01 -4.75
C PRO A 68 -1.95 -1.40 -5.45
N ILE A 69 -0.79 -1.59 -4.82
CA ILE A 69 0.50 -1.47 -5.50
C ILE A 69 0.61 -2.61 -6.54
N THR A 70 1.09 -2.28 -7.74
CA THR A 70 1.39 -3.26 -8.80
C THR A 70 2.89 -3.39 -9.08
N SER A 71 3.70 -2.39 -8.72
CA SER A 71 5.16 -2.45 -8.87
C SER A 71 5.88 -1.52 -7.90
N ILE A 72 7.05 -1.96 -7.42
CA ILE A 72 8.03 -1.14 -6.69
C ILE A 72 9.38 -1.38 -7.35
N ALA A 73 10.06 -0.30 -7.74
CA ALA A 73 11.37 -0.36 -8.36
C ALA A 73 12.34 0.61 -7.65
N PRO A 74 13.55 0.18 -7.26
CA PRO A 74 14.57 1.09 -6.74
C PRO A 74 14.93 2.15 -7.78
N ILE A 75 15.17 3.38 -7.31
CA ILE A 75 15.67 4.48 -8.13
C ILE A 75 16.90 5.13 -7.47
N PRO A 76 17.79 5.77 -8.26
CA PRO A 76 18.97 6.46 -7.74
C PRO A 76 18.68 7.57 -6.73
#